data_AF-A0A1I0U9K7-F1
#
_entry.id   AF-A0A1I0U9K7-F1
#
_cell.length_a   1.000
_cell.length_b   1.000
_cell.length_c   1.000
_cell.angle_alpha   90.00
_cell.angle_beta   90.00
_cell.angle_gamma   90.00
#
_symmetry.space_group_name_H-M   'P 1'
#
loop_
_entity.id
_entity.type
_entity.pdbx_description
1 polymer ?
#
loop_
_entity_poly.entity_id
_entity_poly.type
_entity_poly.pdbx_seq_one_letter_code
_entity_poly.pdbx_strand_id
1 'polypeptide(L)' 'MPVLVLHGDDDQIVPYRTTAVKAAELLKNGKLIIYPGFSHGMPTVNAEVINEDILSFINA' A
#
# COMPACT_ATOMS: atom_id res chain seq x y z
N MET A 1 2.35 0.24 -17.64
CA MET A 1 1.95 -0.87 -16.76
C MET A 1 1.28 -0.30 -15.53
N PRO A 2 0.13 -0.83 -15.09
CA PRO A 2 -0.46 -0.50 -13.79
C PRO A 2 0.50 -0.86 -12.65
N VAL A 3 0.54 -0.05 -11.58
CA VAL A 3 1.35 -0.30 -10.37
C VAL A 3 0.49 -0.05 -9.13
N LEU A 4 0.49 -0.99 -8.20
CA LEU A 4 -0.17 -0.87 -6.90
C LEU A 4 0.84 -0.48 -5.82
N VAL A 5 0.50 0.52 -5.01
CA VAL A 5 1.24 0.94 -3.82
C VAL A 5 0.31 0.78 -2.61
N LEU A 6 0.74 -0.02 -1.64
CA LEU A 6 0.01 -0.32 -0.40
C LEU A 6 0.84 0.16 0.79
N HIS A 7 0.26 0.90 1.74
CA HIS A 7 1.01 1.38 2.90
C HIS A 7 0.11 1.63 4.13
N GLY A 8 0.57 1.30 5.33
CA GLY A 8 -0.11 1.59 6.58
C GLY A 8 0.24 2.99 7.09
N ASP A 9 -0.73 3.78 7.56
CA ASP A 9 -0.42 5.15 8.03
C ASP A 9 0.21 5.22 9.43
N ASP A 10 0.21 4.11 10.18
CA ASP A 10 0.92 3.91 11.45
C ASP A 10 2.20 3.06 11.26
N ASP A 11 2.78 3.09 10.06
CA ASP A 11 4.11 2.54 9.82
C ASP A 11 5.17 3.39 10.54
N GLN A 12 5.66 2.87 11.67
CA GLN A 12 6.69 3.50 12.50
C GLN A 12 8.12 3.32 11.97
N ILE A 13 8.33 2.57 10.88
CA ILE A 13 9.65 2.32 10.30
C ILE A 13 9.83 3.14 9.01
N VAL A 14 8.81 3.16 8.15
CA VAL A 14 8.83 3.81 6.85
C VAL A 14 7.64 4.77 6.75
N PRO A 15 7.82 6.09 6.96
CA PRO A 15 6.72 7.04 6.96
C PRO A 15 6.01 7.15 5.61
N TYR A 16 4.70 6.88 5.58
CA TYR A 16 3.91 6.78 4.35
C TYR A 16 3.88 8.07 3.49
N ARG A 17 3.90 9.25 4.13
CA ARG A 17 3.83 10.56 3.44
C ARG A 17 5.05 10.85 2.57
N THR A 18 6.24 10.46 3.03
CA THR A 18 7.49 10.69 2.30
C THR A 18 7.84 9.52 1.38
N THR A 19 7.08 8.43 1.42
CA THR A 19 7.35 7.20 0.65
C THR A 19 6.18 6.84 -0.26
N ALA A 20 5.14 6.16 0.22
CA ALA A 20 4.03 5.69 -0.59
C ALA A 20 3.27 6.81 -1.33
N VAL A 21 2.97 7.91 -0.65
CA VAL A 21 2.32 9.07 -1.29
C VAL A 21 3.22 9.60 -2.40
N LYS A 22 4.53 9.74 -2.14
CA LYS A 22 5.47 10.24 -3.14
C LYS A 22 5.65 9.29 -4.32
N ALA A 23 5.70 7.98 -4.06
CA ALA A 23 5.79 6.97 -5.10
C ALA A 23 4.56 7.02 -6.02
N ALA A 24 3.35 7.11 -5.45
CA ALA A 24 2.12 7.20 -6.21
C ALA A 24 2.06 8.45 -7.11
N GLU A 25 2.55 9.60 -6.64
CA GLU A 25 2.66 10.81 -7.46
C GLU A 25 3.63 10.66 -8.65
N LEU A 26 4.71 9.89 -8.47
CA LEU A 26 5.76 9.72 -9.49
C LEU A 26 5.42 8.63 -10.52
N LEU A 27 4.58 7.66 -10.14
CA LEU A 27 4.18 6.56 -11.00
C LEU A 27 3.15 7.03 -12.04
N LYS A 28 3.45 6.83 -13.33
CA LYS A 28 2.54 7.20 -14.43
C LYS A 28 1.14 6.58 -14.31
N ASN A 29 1.06 5.34 -13.83
CA ASN A 29 -0.19 4.59 -13.63
C ASN A 29 -0.23 3.96 -12.21
N GLY A 30 0.03 4.76 -11.17
CA GLY A 30 0.03 4.32 -9.78
C GLY A 30 -1.38 4.33 -9.15
N LYS A 31 -1.76 3.24 -8.48
CA LYS A 31 -2.89 3.19 -7.55
C LYS A 31 -2.34 3.11 -6.12
N LEU A 32 -2.76 4.03 -5.26
CA LEU A 32 -2.38 4.07 -3.85
C LEU A 32 -3.54 3.62 -2.96
N ILE A 33 -3.26 2.74 -2.00
CA ILE A 33 -4.15 2.43 -0.89
C ILE A 33 -3.39 2.72 0.41
N ILE A 34 -4.00 3.53 1.27
CA ILE A 34 -3.52 3.79 2.63
C ILE A 34 -4.44 3.07 3.61
N TYR A 35 -3.86 2.31 4.52
CA TYR A 35 -4.60 1.55 5.54
C TYR A 35 -4.48 2.24 6.91
N PRO A 36 -5.58 2.80 7.45
CA PRO A 36 -5.57 3.47 8.75
C PRO A 36 -5.20 2.52 9.90
N GLY A 37 -4.22 2.90 10.71
CA GLY A 37 -3.74 2.17 11.87
C GLY A 37 -2.90 0.93 11.56
N PHE A 38 -2.56 0.68 10.29
CA PHE A 38 -1.74 -0.47 9.92
C PHE A 38 -0.26 -0.14 10.10
N SER A 39 0.48 -1.11 10.65
CA SER A 39 1.93 -0.99 10.91
C SER A 39 2.79 -1.37 9.70
N HIS A 40 4.11 -1.23 9.82
CA HIS A 40 5.07 -1.72 8.81
C HIS A 40 4.88 -3.21 8.47
N GLY A 41 4.52 -4.02 9.48
CA GLY A 41 4.30 -5.46 9.35
C GLY A 41 2.94 -5.86 8.77
N MET A 42 2.18 -4.91 8.20
CA MET A 42 0.83 -5.13 7.67
C MET A 42 0.66 -6.34 6.74
N PRO A 43 1.63 -6.76 5.89
CA PRO A 43 1.42 -7.94 5.05
C PRO A 43 1.31 -9.24 5.85
N THR A 44 1.83 -9.28 7.08
CA THR A 44 1.73 -10.44 7.98
C THR A 44 0.60 -10.27 9.00
N VAL A 45 0.49 -9.09 9.62
CA VAL A 45 -0.50 -8.84 10.69
C VAL A 45 -1.93 -8.74 10.15
N ASN A 46 -2.10 -8.18 8.95
CA ASN A 46 -3.40 -7.93 8.32
C ASN A 46 -3.53 -8.69 6.99
N ALA A 47 -2.94 -9.89 6.92
CA ALA A 47 -2.74 -10.64 5.68
C ALA A 47 -4.02 -10.83 4.85
N GLU A 48 -5.17 -11.09 5.49
CA GLU A 48 -6.44 -11.29 4.77
C GLU A 48 -6.81 -10.06 3.93
N VAL A 49 -6.81 -8.88 4.55
CA VAL A 49 -7.13 -7.60 3.88
C VAL A 49 -6.12 -7.30 2.77
N ILE A 50 -4.83 -7.48 3.05
CA ILE A 50 -3.77 -7.18 2.07
C ILE A 50 -3.83 -8.13 0.88
N ASN A 51 -4.04 -9.42 1.12
CA ASN A 51 -4.13 -10.41 0.06
C ASN A 51 -5.36 -10.19 -0.83
N GLU A 52 -6.49 -9.76 -0.25
CA GLU A 52 -7.70 -9.44 -1.02
C GLU A 52 -7.48 -8.28 -1.99
N ASP A 53 -6.83 -7.20 -1.55
CA ASP A 53 -6.52 -6.05 -2.39
C ASP A 53 -5.50 -6.38 -3.49
N ILE A 54 -4.48 -7.18 -3.17
CA ILE A 54 -3.50 -7.67 -4.15
C ILE A 54 -4.20 -8.54 -5.21
N LEU A 55 -5.04 -9.48 -4.79
CA LEU A 55 -5.77 -10.36 -5.71
C LEU A 55 -6.72 -9.56 -6.60
N SER A 56 -7.42 -8.58 -6.02
CA SER A 56 -8.30 -7.67 -6.77
C SER A 56 -7.54 -6.87 -7.81
N PHE A 57 -6.32 -6.42 -7.52
CA PHE A 57 -5.48 -5.71 -8.48
C PHE A 57 -4.96 -6.61 -9.60
N ILE A 58 -4.59 -7.86 -9.30
CA ILE A 58 -4.08 -8.81 -10.31
C ILE A 58 -5.16 -9.20 -11.33
N ASN A 59 -6.42 -9.29 -10.90
CA ASN A 59 -7.53 -9.71 -11.76
C ASN A 59 -8.20 -8.57 -12.56
N ALA A 60 -7.74 -7.33 -12.42
CA ALA A 60 -8.28 -6.15 -13.10
C ALA A 60 -7.60 -5.89 -14.46
#